data_AF-A0A922YXC3-F1
#
_entry.id   AF-A0A922YXC3-F1
#
_cell.length_a   1.000
_cell.length_b   1.000
_cell.length_c   1.000
_cell.angle_alpha   90.00
_cell.angle_beta   90.00
_cell.angle_gamma   90.00
#
_symmetry.space_group_name_H-M   'P 1'
#
loop_
_entity.id
_entity.type
_entity.pdbx_description
1 polymer ?
#
loop_
_entity_poly.entity_id
_entity_poly.type
_entity_poly.pdbx_seq_one_letter_code
_entity_poly.pdbx_strand_id
1 'polypeptide(L)' 'VEAGGRVVFGATVELEEEGSGEAVTYQIVGEDEADLKQGLVNISSPIARALIGKEEGDVAEVQAPGGTRRYEIVAVRYA' A
#
# COMPACT_ATOMS: atom_id res chain seq x y z
N VAL A 1 -6.60 19.60 6.83
CA VAL A 1 -5.69 19.20 5.75
C VAL A 1 -6.24 17.90 5.21
N GLU A 2 -6.99 17.97 4.12
CA GLU A 2 -7.54 16.77 3.50
C GLU A 2 -6.36 16.09 2.80
N ALA A 3 -5.92 14.94 3.30
CA ALA A 3 -5.07 14.06 2.51
C ALA A 3 -5.93 13.65 1.32
N GLY A 4 -5.85 14.39 0.21
CA GLY A 4 -6.80 14.35 -0.91
C GLY A 4 -6.74 13.05 -1.70
N GLY A 5 -7.04 11.92 -1.06
CA GLY A 5 -6.92 10.59 -1.64
C GLY A 5 -5.52 9.99 -1.58
N ARG A 6 -4.53 10.69 -0.98
CA ARG A 6 -3.14 10.24 -0.94
C ARG A 6 -2.85 9.23 0.17
N VAL A 7 -2.15 8.16 -0.20
CA VAL A 7 -1.60 7.22 0.77
C VAL A 7 -0.54 7.92 1.64
N VAL A 8 -0.78 7.90 2.95
CA VAL A 8 0.10 8.45 3.98
C VAL A 8 0.25 7.46 5.14
N PHE A 9 1.09 7.80 6.11
CA PHE A 9 1.17 7.04 7.37
C PHE A 9 -0.20 6.93 8.04
N GLY A 10 -0.57 5.72 8.47
CA GLY A 10 -1.87 5.40 9.05
C GLY A 10 -2.99 5.16 8.02
N ALA A 11 -2.73 5.33 6.73
CA ALA A 11 -3.70 5.04 5.69
C ALA A 11 -3.82 3.53 5.43
N THR A 12 -5.04 3.08 5.21
CA THR A 12 -5.37 1.72 4.79
C THR A 12 -5.66 1.72 3.29
N VAL A 13 -4.86 1.00 2.54
CA VAL A 13 -4.87 0.98 1.09
C VAL A 13 -5.31 -0.38 0.61
N GLU A 14 -6.33 -0.40 -0.24
CA GLU A 14 -6.80 -1.58 -0.94
C GLU A 14 -6.11 -1.62 -2.30
N LEU A 15 -5.44 -2.73 -2.59
CA LEU A 15 -4.60 -2.93 -3.76
C LEU A 15 -5.08 -4.14 -4.54
N GLU A 16 -5.00 -4.08 -5.85
CA GLU A 16 -5.25 -5.23 -6.72
C GLU A 16 -4.03 -5.51 -7.59
N GLU A 17 -3.55 -6.75 -7.61
CA GLU A 17 -2.42 -7.15 -8.45
C GLU A 17 -2.86 -7.30 -9.92
N GLU A 18 -2.31 -6.49 -10.84
CA GLU A 18 -2.68 -6.54 -12.26
C GLU A 18 -2.47 -7.93 -12.92
N GLY A 19 -1.50 -8.71 -12.42
CA GLY A 19 -1.12 -9.99 -13.02
C GLY A 19 -2.05 -11.14 -12.67
N SER A 20 -2.50 -11.20 -11.42
CA SER A 20 -3.32 -12.29 -10.88
C SER A 20 -4.76 -11.89 -10.57
N GLY A 21 -5.06 -10.59 -10.47
CA GLY A 21 -6.34 -10.07 -9.98
C GLY A 21 -6.53 -10.28 -8.48
N GLU A 22 -5.46 -10.56 -7.74
CA GLU A 22 -5.55 -10.76 -6.29
C GLU A 22 -5.65 -9.40 -5.59
N ALA A 23 -6.74 -9.21 -4.84
CA ALA A 23 -6.94 -8.03 -4.02
C ALA A 23 -6.34 -8.23 -2.62
N VAL A 24 -5.52 -7.30 -2.19
CA VAL A 24 -4.86 -7.28 -0.88
C VAL A 24 -5.06 -5.93 -0.20
N THR A 25 -5.18 -5.92 1.12
CA THR A 25 -5.35 -4.67 1.88
C THR A 25 -4.16 -4.50 2.82
N TYR A 26 -3.51 -3.34 2.75
CA TYR A 26 -2.39 -3.00 3.63
C TYR A 26 -2.61 -1.69 4.35
N GLN A 27 -2.27 -1.67 5.63
CA GLN A 27 -2.23 -0.44 6.42
C GLN A 27 -0.80 -0.03 6.66
N ILE A 28 -0.47 1.23 6.33
CA ILE A 28 0.86 1.77 6.55
C ILE A 28 1.01 2.14 8.02
N VAL A 29 1.87 1.43 8.75
CA VAL A 29 2.12 1.63 10.17
C VAL A 29 3.61 1.85 10.47
N GLY A 30 3.93 2.12 11.74
CA GLY A 30 5.29 2.26 12.22
C GLY A 30 6.03 0.92 12.25
N GLU A 31 7.32 0.97 12.57
CA GLU A 31 8.14 -0.24 12.72
C GLU A 31 7.68 -1.08 13.92
N ASP A 32 7.30 -0.43 15.01
CA ASP A 32 6.87 -1.07 16.25
C ASP A 32 5.54 -1.83 16.10
N GLU A 33 4.63 -1.36 15.23
CA GLU A 33 3.30 -1.95 15.01
C GLU A 33 3.20 -2.84 13.77
N ALA A 34 4.27 -3.00 12.99
CA ALA A 34 4.24 -3.74 11.73
C ALA A 34 4.04 -5.25 11.93
N ASP A 35 2.98 -5.79 11.34
CA ASP A 35 2.63 -7.20 11.34
C ASP A 35 2.02 -7.61 9.98
N LEU A 36 2.86 -8.22 9.14
CA LEU A 36 2.48 -8.71 7.82
C LEU A 36 1.33 -9.72 7.86
N LYS A 37 1.15 -10.47 8.95
CA LYS A 37 0.03 -11.43 9.07
C LYS A 37 -1.31 -10.73 9.22
N GLN A 38 -1.30 -9.49 9.73
CA GLN A 38 -2.49 -8.66 9.90
C GLN A 38 -2.63 -7.62 8.78
N GLY A 39 -1.79 -7.68 7.73
CA GLY A 39 -1.78 -6.66 6.67
C GLY A 39 -1.20 -5.32 7.13
N LEU A 40 -0.50 -5.29 8.27
CA LEU A 40 0.16 -4.10 8.79
C LEU A 40 1.58 -4.02 8.22
N VAL A 41 1.81 -3.01 7.39
CA VAL A 41 3.07 -2.83 6.65
C VAL A 41 3.86 -1.68 7.25
N ASN A 42 5.12 -1.94 7.59
CA ASN A 42 6.05 -0.91 8.03
C ASN A 42 6.25 0.14 6.92
N ILE A 43 6.13 1.43 7.25
CA ILE A 43 6.41 2.55 6.35
C ILE A 43 7.81 2.51 5.70
N SER A 44 8.79 1.85 6.34
CA SER A 44 10.14 1.65 5.82
C SER A 44 10.22 0.55 4.75
N SER A 45 9.21 -0.30 4.60
CA SER A 45 9.20 -1.37 3.60
C SER A 45 9.11 -0.81 2.17
N PRO A 46 9.69 -1.51 1.16
CA PRO A 46 9.65 -1.09 -0.23
C PRO A 46 8.23 -0.86 -0.77
N ILE A 47 7.29 -1.73 -0.38
CA ILE A 47 5.89 -1.62 -0.77
C ILE A 47 5.22 -0.36 -0.21
N ALA A 48 5.41 -0.07 1.08
CA ALA A 48 4.90 1.17 1.67
C ALA A 48 5.46 2.40 0.96
N ARG A 49 6.77 2.44 0.72
CA ARG A 49 7.42 3.55 0.01
C ARG A 49 6.92 3.73 -1.42
N ALA A 50 6.57 2.65 -2.11
CA ALA A 50 6.00 2.72 -3.46
C ALA A 50 4.57 3.27 -3.46
N LEU A 51 3.84 3.08 -2.36
CA LEU A 51 2.46 3.53 -2.19
C LEU A 51 2.38 4.97 -1.67
N ILE A 52 3.29 5.38 -0.77
CA ILE A 52 3.27 6.72 -0.15
C ILE A 52 3.23 7.82 -1.22
N GLY A 53 2.22 8.69 -1.12
CA GLY A 53 2.00 9.81 -2.03
C GLY A 53 1.19 9.48 -3.29
N LYS A 54 0.85 8.21 -3.53
CA LYS A 54 -0.06 7.77 -4.59
C LYS A 54 -1.53 7.94 -4.19
N GLU A 55 -2.41 7.96 -5.17
CA GLU A 55 -3.85 8.21 -4.99
C GLU A 55 -4.69 7.02 -5.49
N GLU A 56 -5.99 7.01 -5.18
CA GLU A 56 -6.92 6.03 -5.73
C GLU A 56 -6.92 6.07 -7.27
N GLY A 57 -6.81 4.90 -7.91
CA GLY A 57 -6.65 4.75 -9.35
C GLY A 57 -5.20 4.82 -9.87
N ASP A 58 -4.21 5.10 -9.01
CA ASP A 58 -2.81 4.99 -9.40
C ASP A 58 -2.31 3.54 -9.36
N VAL A 59 -1.30 3.26 -10.20
CA VAL A 59 -0.52 2.02 -10.14
C VAL A 59 0.77 2.25 -9.38
N ALA A 60 1.04 1.36 -8.42
CA ALA A 60 2.26 1.28 -7.64
C ALA A 60 3.11 0.08 -8.07
N GLU A 61 4.37 0.35 -8.43
CA GLU A 61 5.35 -0.67 -8.78
C GLU A 61 6.20 -1.03 -7.56
N VAL A 62 6.06 -2.26 -7.09
CA VAL A 62 6.75 -2.76 -5.91
C VAL A 62 7.85 -3.72 -6.36
N GLN A 63 9.09 -3.37 -6.05
CA GLN A 63 10.23 -4.27 -6.27
C GLN A 63 10.27 -5.32 -5.16
N ALA A 64 9.84 -6.54 -5.49
CA ALA A 64 9.98 -7.70 -4.63
C ALA A 64 11.20 -8.55 -5.08
N PRO A 65 11.79 -9.37 -4.19
CA PRO A 65 12.92 -10.24 -4.55
C PRO A 65 12.64 -11.20 -5.72
N GLY A 66 11.37 -11.53 -5.97
CA GLY A 66 10.93 -12.38 -7.09
C GLY A 66 10.60 -11.62 -8.38
N GLY A 67 10.80 -10.30 -8.43
CA GLY A 67 10.48 -9.43 -9.57
C GLY A 67 9.63 -8.22 -9.18
N THR A 68 9.43 -7.31 -10.13
CA THR A 68 8.54 -6.16 -9.96
C THR A 68 7.08 -6.63 -10.02
N ARG A 69 6.32 -6.38 -8.96
CA ARG A 69 4.86 -6.56 -8.94
C ARG A 69 4.19 -5.20 -9.10
N ARG A 70 3.09 -5.17 -9.85
CA ARG A 70 2.29 -3.97 -10.07
C ARG A 70 0.96 -4.12 -9.36
N TYR A 71 0.66 -3.14 -8.53
CA TYR A 71 -0.55 -3.07 -7.75
C TYR A 71 -1.32 -1.81 -8.12
N GLU A 72 -2.57 -1.95 -8.50
CA GLU A 72 -3.48 -0.82 -8.68
C GLU A 72 -4.12 -0.46 -7.35
N ILE A 73 -4.17 0.83 -7.02
CA ILE A 73 -4.80 1.32 -5.80
C ILE A 73 -6.30 1.43 -6.04
N VAL A 74 -7.05 0.48 -5.49
CA VAL A 74 -8.50 0.39 -5.63
C VAL A 74 -9.21 1.39 -4.71
N ALA A 75 -8.71 1.54 -3.48
CA ALA A 75 -9.28 2.46 -2.51
C ALA A 75 -8.25 2.90 -1.46
N VAL A 76 -8.37 4.14 -0.99
CA VAL A 76 -7.60 4.65 0.15
C VAL A 76 -8.54 5.08 1.26
N ARG A 77 -8.41 4.46 2.43
CA ARG A 77 -9.21 4.74 3.63
C ARG A 77 -8.33 5.31 4.74
N TYR A 78 -8.91 6.22 5.51
CA TYR A 78 -8.29 6.82 6.69
C TYR A 78 -9.17 6.47 7.90
N ALA A 79 -8.55 6.01 8.99
CA ALA A 79 -9.24 5.75 10.25
C ALA A 79 -9.33 7.00 11.12
#